data_AF-A0A7R9YWI3-F1
#
_entry.id   AF-A0A7R9YWI3-F1
#
_cell.length_a   1.000
_cell.length_b   1.000
_cell.length_c   1.000
_cell.angle_alpha   90.00
_cell.angle_beta   90.00
_cell.angle_gamma   90.00
#
_symmetry.space_group_name_H-M   'P 1'
#
loop_
_entity.id
_entity.type
_entity.pdbx_description
1 polymer ?
#
loop_
_entity_poly.entity_id
_entity_poly.type
_entity_poly.pdbx_seq_one_letter_code
_entity_poly.pdbx_strand_id
1 'polypeptide(L)'
;GGKEACMAQTEKGSTPLHLACQHGASEAVVRLLIDGGGGKDACLAQEEDGWTPLHFAIQEGASEQVVQLLVDGGGGMHVCMAQTENGNTPLHIACQNGASLEIVRLLIPWGGGKEACMAKEEDGWTPLHF
;
A
#
# COMPACT_ATOMS: atom_id res chain seq x y z
N GLY A 1 1.68 -25.05 3.97
CA GLY A 1 3.02 -24.76 3.41
C GLY A 1 3.36 -23.28 3.59
N GLY A 2 4.59 -22.83 3.31
CA GLY A 2 5.02 -21.43 3.53
C GLY A 2 4.11 -20.36 2.89
N LYS A 3 3.58 -20.64 1.68
CA LYS A 3 2.60 -19.80 0.99
C LYS A 3 1.27 -19.64 1.75
N GLU A 4 0.74 -20.69 2.37
CA GLU A 4 -0.51 -20.62 3.15
C GLU A 4 -0.35 -19.75 4.40
N ALA A 5 0.83 -19.79 5.03
CA ALA A 5 1.09 -18.96 6.20
C ALA A 5 1.17 -17.47 5.84
N CYS A 6 1.82 -17.12 4.72
CA CYS A 6 1.98 -15.72 4.28
C CYS A 6 0.67 -15.10 3.75
N MET A 7 -0.31 -15.93 3.38
CA MET A 7 -1.61 -15.51 2.85
C MET A 7 -2.78 -15.78 3.80
N ALA A 8 -2.52 -16.25 5.02
CA ALA A 8 -3.57 -16.41 6.02
C ALA A 8 -4.19 -15.04 6.34
N GLN A 9 -5.51 -14.99 6.51
CA GLN A 9 -6.24 -13.76 6.78
C GLN A 9 -6.87 -13.80 8.17
N THR A 10 -6.90 -12.64 8.83
CA THR A 10 -7.77 -12.42 9.99
C THR A 10 -9.23 -12.38 9.57
N GLU A 11 -10.15 -12.28 10.53
CA GLU A 11 -11.57 -12.07 10.23
C GLU A 11 -11.82 -10.80 9.38
N LYS A 12 -10.95 -9.79 9.51
CA LYS A 12 -11.01 -8.52 8.76
C LYS A 12 -10.27 -8.56 7.41
N GLY A 13 -9.78 -9.72 6.99
CA GLY A 13 -9.04 -9.87 5.74
C GLY A 13 -7.55 -9.51 5.82
N SER A 14 -7.04 -9.04 6.96
CA SER A 14 -5.64 -8.63 7.11
C SER A 14 -4.70 -9.83 6.97
N THR A 15 -3.74 -9.75 6.06
CA THR A 15 -2.65 -10.73 5.90
C THR A 15 -1.47 -10.42 6.83
N PRO A 16 -0.50 -11.33 7.04
CA PRO A 16 0.74 -11.01 7.74
C PRO A 16 1.45 -9.76 7.20
N LEU A 17 1.38 -9.52 5.89
CA LEU A 17 2.00 -8.34 5.28
C LEU A 17 1.27 -7.03 5.66
N HIS A 18 -0.07 -7.05 5.80
CA HIS A 18 -0.81 -5.91 6.35
C HIS A 18 -0.33 -5.59 7.76
N LEU A 19 -0.34 -6.60 8.63
CA LEU A 19 0.02 -6.44 10.04
C LEU A 19 1.49 -6.00 10.21
N ALA A 20 2.39 -6.51 9.36
CA ALA A 20 3.78 -6.06 9.34
C ALA A 20 3.89 -4.57 8.99
N CYS A 21 3.19 -4.11 7.96
CA CYS A 21 3.20 -2.70 7.54
C CYS A 21 2.55 -1.80 8.60
N GLN A 22 1.42 -2.22 9.16
CA GLN A 22 0.70 -1.51 10.23
C GLN A 22 1.53 -1.34 11.52
N HIS A 23 2.49 -2.23 11.76
CA HIS A 23 3.36 -2.16 12.93
C HIS A 23 4.79 -1.67 12.60
N GLY A 24 5.00 -1.07 11.42
CA GLY A 24 6.28 -0.47 11.05
C GLY A 24 7.42 -1.49 10.93
N ALA A 25 7.13 -2.68 10.42
CA ALA A 25 8.14 -3.73 10.26
C ALA A 25 9.29 -3.28 9.36
N SER A 26 10.47 -3.85 9.62
CA SER A 26 11.68 -3.56 8.83
C SER A 26 11.57 -4.08 7.40
N GLU A 27 12.39 -3.50 6.52
CA GLU A 27 12.55 -3.95 5.12
C GLU A 27 12.76 -5.47 5.01
N ALA A 28 13.58 -6.05 5.89
CA ALA A 28 13.88 -7.48 5.87
C ALA A 28 12.64 -8.35 6.15
N VAL A 29 11.77 -7.93 7.07
CA VAL A 29 10.53 -8.65 7.39
C VAL A 29 9.53 -8.52 6.23
N VAL A 30 9.37 -7.32 5.69
CA VAL A 30 8.50 -7.06 4.52
C VAL A 30 8.94 -7.92 3.33
N ARG A 31 10.24 -7.90 3.01
CA ARG A 31 10.82 -8.71 1.93
C ARG A 31 10.61 -10.20 2.16
N LEU A 32 10.85 -10.69 3.38
CA LEU A 32 10.63 -12.10 3.72
C LEU A 32 9.19 -12.54 3.48
N LEU A 33 8.21 -11.71 3.83
CA LEU A 33 6.79 -12.02 3.64
C LEU A 33 6.39 -12.01 2.16
N ILE A 34 6.94 -11.09 1.38
CA ILE A 34 6.75 -11.05 -0.08
C ILE A 34 7.38 -12.31 -0.72
N ASP A 35 8.65 -12.60 -0.43
CA ASP A 35 9.37 -13.72 -1.05
C ASP A 35 8.94 -15.11 -0.53
N GLY A 36 8.41 -15.16 0.70
CA GLY A 36 8.04 -16.39 1.42
C GLY A 36 6.79 -17.12 0.90
N GLY A 37 6.16 -16.60 -0.16
CA GLY A 37 5.10 -17.28 -0.89
C GLY A 37 3.86 -16.42 -1.16
N GLY A 38 3.76 -15.25 -0.54
CA GLY A 38 2.69 -14.29 -0.81
C GLY A 38 2.88 -13.53 -2.12
N GLY A 39 4.13 -13.18 -2.45
CA GLY A 39 4.54 -12.51 -3.67
C GLY A 39 3.67 -11.29 -3.99
N LYS A 40 3.25 -11.21 -5.25
CA LYS A 40 2.34 -10.17 -5.73
C LYS A 40 0.97 -10.22 -5.07
N ASP A 41 0.43 -11.40 -4.81
CA ASP A 41 -0.90 -11.56 -4.20
C ASP A 41 -0.94 -10.97 -2.79
N ALA A 42 0.14 -11.10 -2.01
CA ALA A 42 0.23 -10.49 -0.68
C ALA A 42 0.26 -8.96 -0.73
N CYS A 43 0.96 -8.38 -1.72
CA CYS A 43 1.06 -6.93 -1.89
C CYS A 43 -0.27 -6.30 -2.35
N LEU A 44 -1.12 -7.10 -3.00
CA LEU A 44 -2.41 -6.68 -3.53
C LEU A 44 -3.60 -7.07 -2.66
N ALA A 45 -3.37 -7.87 -1.63
CA ALA A 45 -4.42 -8.26 -0.71
C ALA A 45 -5.08 -6.99 -0.13
N GLN A 46 -6.40 -7.05 -0.01
CA GLN A 46 -7.21 -5.99 0.57
C GLN A 46 -7.91 -6.51 1.81
N GLU A 47 -7.96 -5.66 2.83
CA GLU A 47 -8.87 -5.83 3.97
C GLU A 47 -10.32 -5.59 3.56
N GLU A 48 -11.25 -5.80 4.49
CA GLU A 48 -12.67 -5.47 4.30
C GLU A 48 -12.85 -4.01 3.81
N ASP A 49 -12.14 -3.07 4.43
CA ASP A 49 -12.23 -1.63 4.09
C ASP A 49 -11.40 -1.24 2.84
N GLY A 50 -10.92 -2.22 2.06
CA GLY A 50 -10.16 -2.01 0.82
C GLY A 50 -8.69 -1.58 1.01
N TRP A 51 -8.24 -1.46 2.26
CA TRP A 51 -6.86 -1.13 2.60
C TRP A 51 -5.90 -2.21 2.13
N THR A 52 -4.75 -1.79 1.58
CA THR A 52 -3.66 -2.69 1.16
C THR A 52 -2.47 -2.50 2.10
N PRO A 53 -1.46 -3.40 2.10
CA PRO A 53 -0.26 -3.19 2.89
C PRO A 53 0.47 -1.87 2.57
N LEU A 54 0.40 -1.40 1.32
CA LEU A 54 0.98 -0.12 0.92
C LEU A 54 0.28 1.07 1.60
N HIS A 55 -1.05 1.04 1.77
CA HIS A 55 -1.76 2.08 2.50
C HIS A 55 -1.29 2.18 3.94
N PHE A 56 -1.19 1.04 4.65
CA PHE A 56 -0.67 1.02 6.02
C PHE A 56 0.78 1.47 6.11
N ALA A 57 1.65 0.98 5.23
CA ALA A 57 3.06 1.37 5.24
C ALA A 57 3.21 2.89 5.14
N ILE A 58 2.44 3.54 4.25
CA ILE A 58 2.47 5.00 4.11
C ILE A 58 1.88 5.70 5.33
N GLN A 59 0.73 5.25 5.84
CA GLN A 59 0.09 5.83 7.02
C GLN A 59 1.03 5.80 8.23
N GLU A 60 1.73 4.69 8.44
CA GLU A 60 2.63 4.48 9.58
C GLU A 60 4.04 5.05 9.34
N GLY A 61 4.26 5.80 8.26
CA GLY A 61 5.52 6.49 8.00
C GLY A 61 6.69 5.56 7.65
N ALA A 62 6.42 4.47 6.92
CA ALA A 62 7.45 3.53 6.50
C ALA A 62 8.53 4.20 5.63
N SER A 63 9.74 3.65 5.69
CA SER A 63 10.87 4.10 4.85
C SER A 63 10.58 3.96 3.35
N GLU A 64 11.24 4.78 2.54
CA GLU A 64 11.21 4.70 1.07
C GLU A 64 11.47 3.28 0.55
N GLN A 65 12.39 2.54 1.17
CA GLN A 65 12.73 1.17 0.75
C GLN A 65 11.57 0.20 0.94
N VAL A 66 10.81 0.32 2.03
CA VAL A 66 9.61 -0.50 2.28
C VAL A 66 8.51 -0.14 1.28
N VAL A 67 8.28 1.14 1.04
CA VAL A 67 7.31 1.60 0.04
C VAL A 67 7.68 1.08 -1.35
N GLN A 68 8.95 1.22 -1.75
CA GLN A 68 9.46 0.70 -3.03
C GLN A 68 9.25 -0.81 -3.18
N LEU A 69 9.51 -1.59 -2.12
CA LEU A 69 9.29 -3.04 -2.14
C LEU A 69 7.85 -3.42 -2.38
N LEU A 70 6.91 -2.75 -1.70
CA LEU A 70 5.48 -3.01 -1.84
C LEU A 70 4.98 -2.61 -3.23
N VAL A 71 5.48 -1.49 -3.76
CA VAL A 71 5.18 -1.03 -5.12
C VAL A 71 5.68 -2.03 -6.16
N ASP A 72 6.93 -2.45 -6.08
CA ASP A 72 7.50 -3.43 -7.02
C ASP A 72 6.80 -4.80 -6.91
N GLY A 73 6.58 -5.26 -5.68
CA GLY A 73 5.89 -6.52 -5.40
C GLY A 73 4.45 -6.54 -5.89
N GLY A 74 3.73 -5.42 -5.75
CA GLY A 74 2.34 -5.26 -6.20
C GLY A 74 2.16 -4.99 -7.70
N GLY A 75 3.25 -4.90 -8.47
CA GLY A 75 3.19 -4.60 -9.90
C GLY A 75 2.92 -3.12 -10.21
N GLY A 76 3.48 -2.23 -9.39
CA GLY A 76 3.54 -0.79 -9.62
C GLY A 76 2.15 -0.15 -9.64
N MET A 77 1.62 0.04 -10.85
CA MET A 77 0.35 0.73 -11.05
C MET A 77 -0.83 0.10 -10.33
N HIS A 78 -0.88 -1.23 -10.25
CA HIS A 78 -2.04 -1.91 -9.68
C HIS A 78 -2.17 -1.66 -8.16
N VAL A 79 -1.05 -1.71 -7.43
CA VAL A 79 -1.06 -1.43 -5.99
C VAL A 79 -1.15 0.07 -5.70
N CYS A 80 -0.56 0.93 -6.54
CA CYS A 80 -0.61 2.38 -6.37
C CYS A 80 -1.96 3.02 -6.73
N MET A 81 -2.84 2.28 -7.44
CA MET A 81 -4.20 2.72 -7.78
C MET A 81 -5.28 1.96 -7.01
N ALA A 82 -4.91 1.06 -6.11
CA ALA A 82 -5.87 0.43 -5.22
C ALA A 82 -6.59 1.49 -4.39
N GLN A 83 -7.88 1.29 -4.14
CA GLN A 83 -8.71 2.22 -3.39
C GLN A 83 -9.24 1.54 -2.13
N THR A 84 -9.21 2.26 -1.01
CA THR A 84 -10.02 1.94 0.16
C THR A 84 -11.50 2.06 -0.19
N GLU A 85 -12.40 1.62 0.70
CA GLU A 85 -13.84 1.83 0.53
C GLU A 85 -14.21 3.31 0.35
N ASN A 86 -13.55 4.21 1.08
CA ASN A 86 -13.74 5.66 0.93
C ASN A 86 -13.08 6.24 -0.34
N GLY A 87 -12.57 5.41 -1.26
CA GLY A 87 -11.96 5.86 -2.52
C GLY A 87 -10.52 6.39 -2.40
N ASN A 88 -9.90 6.37 -1.21
CA ASN A 88 -8.53 6.84 -1.02
C ASN A 88 -7.54 5.90 -1.70
N THR A 89 -6.64 6.47 -2.50
CA THR A 89 -5.47 5.77 -3.03
C THR A 89 -4.27 5.92 -2.08
N PRO A 90 -3.18 5.16 -2.26
CA PRO A 90 -1.94 5.39 -1.52
C PRO A 90 -1.43 6.83 -1.59
N LEU A 91 -1.65 7.52 -2.71
CA LEU A 91 -1.27 8.93 -2.86
C LEU A 91 -2.15 9.87 -2.01
N HIS A 92 -3.45 9.57 -1.84
CA HIS A 92 -4.30 10.32 -0.90
C HIS A 92 -3.75 10.19 0.52
N ILE A 93 -3.46 8.95 0.97
CA ILE A 93 -2.92 8.69 2.31
C ILE A 93 -1.57 9.40 2.50
N ALA A 94 -0.71 9.41 1.48
CA ALA A 94 0.57 10.09 1.53
C ALA A 94 0.41 11.61 1.72
N CYS A 95 -0.47 12.26 0.95
CA CYS A 95 -0.72 13.70 1.06
C CYS A 95 -1.40 14.06 2.40
N GLN A 96 -2.42 13.31 2.81
CA GLN A 96 -3.15 13.52 4.07
C GLN A 96 -2.26 13.45 5.31
N ASN A 97 -1.29 12.53 5.32
CA ASN A 97 -0.39 12.32 6.46
C ASN A 97 0.93 13.10 6.36
N GLY A 98 1.11 13.94 5.32
CA GLY A 98 2.34 14.71 5.14
C GLY A 98 3.58 13.83 4.91
N ALA A 99 3.43 12.75 4.14
CA ALA A 99 4.54 11.86 3.80
C ALA A 99 5.69 12.60 3.09
N SER A 100 6.88 12.00 3.11
CA SER A 100 8.05 12.63 2.50
C SER A 100 7.89 12.81 0.98
N LEU A 101 8.60 13.80 0.43
CA LEU A 101 8.57 14.06 -1.01
C LEU A 101 9.02 12.85 -1.84
N GLU A 102 9.93 12.05 -1.30
CA GLU A 102 10.43 10.81 -1.91
C GLU A 102 9.30 9.79 -2.09
N ILE A 103 8.47 9.58 -1.05
CA ILE A 103 7.30 8.68 -1.12
C ILE A 103 6.30 9.20 -2.16
N VAL A 104 5.98 10.49 -2.13
CA VAL A 104 5.06 11.10 -3.11
C VAL A 104 5.58 10.93 -4.54
N ARG A 105 6.88 11.16 -4.77
CA ARG A 105 7.52 10.97 -6.08
C ARG A 105 7.55 9.53 -6.53
N LEU A 106 7.64 8.58 -5.61
CA LEU A 106 7.62 7.16 -5.91
C LEU A 106 6.23 6.72 -6.38
N LEU A 107 5.16 7.26 -5.80
CA LEU A 107 3.78 6.84 -6.13
C LEU A 107 3.26 7.42 -7.47
N ILE A 108 3.62 8.66 -7.82
CA ILE A 108 3.09 9.36 -9.00
C ILE A 108 3.29 8.59 -10.33
N PRO A 109 4.51 8.11 -10.68
CA PRO A 109 4.73 7.40 -11.95
C PRO A 109 3.87 6.15 -12.09
N TRP A 110 3.65 5.46 -10.98
CA TRP A 110 2.89 4.22 -10.95
C TRP A 110 1.39 4.46 -10.93
N GLY A 111 0.89 5.51 -10.28
CA GLY A 111 -0.54 5.83 -10.29
C GLY A 111 -1.10 6.37 -11.62
N GLY A 112 -0.44 6.14 -12.76
CA GLY A 112 -0.84 6.72 -14.05
C GLY A 112 -0.50 8.22 -14.16
N GLY A 113 0.48 8.69 -13.38
CA GLY A 113 0.98 10.06 -13.42
C GLY A 113 -0.09 11.08 -13.02
N LYS A 114 -0.68 11.75 -14.03
CA LYS A 114 -1.76 12.71 -13.83
C LYS A 114 -3.01 12.06 -13.25
N GLU A 115 -3.27 10.80 -13.56
CA GLU A 115 -4.48 10.10 -13.11
C GLU A 115 -4.46 9.91 -11.59
N ALA A 116 -3.31 9.52 -11.03
CA ALA A 116 -3.09 9.43 -9.57
C ALA A 116 -3.50 10.72 -8.86
N CYS A 117 -3.08 11.85 -9.41
CA CYS A 117 -3.29 13.17 -8.83
C CYS A 117 -4.73 13.68 -8.97
N MET A 118 -5.52 13.05 -9.84
CA MET A 118 -6.90 13.42 -10.17
C MET A 118 -7.92 12.39 -9.69
N ALA A 119 -7.47 11.27 -9.14
CA ALA A 119 -8.32 10.30 -8.47
C ALA A 119 -9.11 11.00 -7.37
N LYS A 120 -10.40 10.67 -7.26
CA LYS A 120 -11.30 11.26 -6.29
C LYS A 120 -11.67 10.24 -5.24
N GLU A 121 -11.54 10.62 -3.98
CA GLU A 121 -12.16 9.90 -2.87
C GLU A 121 -13.68 10.19 -2.81
N GLU A 122 -14.38 9.58 -1.86
CA GLU A 122 -15.85 9.62 -1.74
C GLU A 122 -16.43 11.05 -1.67
N ASP A 123 -15.79 11.97 -0.96
CA ASP A 123 -16.19 13.39 -0.87
C ASP A 123 -15.74 14.22 -2.09
N GLY A 124 -15.11 13.57 -3.08
CA GLY A 124 -14.70 14.15 -4.34
C GLY A 124 -13.35 14.89 -4.31
N TRP A 125 -12.62 14.82 -3.21
CA TRP A 125 -11.30 15.41 -3.04
C TRP A 125 -10.28 14.56 -3.77
N THR A 126 -9.25 15.23 -4.27
CA THR A 126 -8.08 14.58 -4.89
C THR A 126 -6.90 14.64 -3.92
N PRO A 127 -5.81 13.89 -4.16
CA PRO A 127 -4.64 13.98 -3.29
C PRO A 127 -4.08 15.40 -3.16
N LEU A 128 -4.24 16.24 -4.19
CA LEU A 128 -3.76 17.62 -4.21
C LEU A 128 -4.60 18.61 -3.38
N HIS A 129 -5.68 18.16 -2.74
CA HIS A 129 -6.46 18.99 -1.81
C HIS A 129 -5.83 19.04 -0.40
N PHE A 130 -4.87 18.16 -0.10
CA PHE A 130 -4.13 18.07 1.16
C PHE A 130 -2.70 18.59 0.98
#